data_AF-A0A1E7JDN1-F1
#
_entry.id   AF-A0A1E7JDN1-F1
#
_cell.length_a   1.000
_cell.length_b   1.000
_cell.length_c   1.000
_cell.angle_alpha   90.00
_cell.angle_beta   90.00
_cell.angle_gamma   90.00
#
_symmetry.space_group_name_H-M   'P 1'
#
loop_
_entity.id
_entity.type
_entity.pdbx_description
1 polymer ?
#
loop_
_entity_poly.entity_id
_entity_poly.type
_entity_poly.pdbx_seq_one_letter_code
_entity_poly.pdbx_strand_id
1 'polypeptide(L)'
;MWQFIPSTGVFYGLRIGPLVHLRRPDPRDERHDFGMSTLAAARYLRDIYDTEAQASGLLVAASYNWGQRRVIELIRKMPENPRERNFWRLLANYKDKIPRETYDYVYHIISAAVIGENPRLFGFDFDNPLAPIEEKSGG
;
A
#
# COMPACT_ATOMS: atom_id res chain seq x y z
N MET A 1 5.13 -1.92 11.46
CA MET A 1 5.42 -3.05 10.56
C MET A 1 4.31 -3.12 9.53
N TRP A 2 4.64 -3.06 8.23
CA TRP A 2 3.71 -2.74 7.13
C TRP A 2 2.72 -3.86 6.75
N GLN A 3 2.67 -4.98 7.49
CA GLN A 3 1.72 -6.09 7.28
C GLN A 3 1.70 -6.61 5.83
N PHE A 4 2.84 -6.60 5.14
CA PHE A 4 2.96 -7.18 3.80
C PHE A 4 2.49 -8.65 3.80
N ILE A 5 1.61 -9.02 2.89
CA ILE A 5 1.41 -10.42 2.48
C ILE A 5 2.72 -10.90 1.85
N PRO A 6 3.18 -12.14 2.15
CA PRO A 6 4.50 -12.63 1.77
C PRO A 6 4.85 -12.45 0.29
N SER A 7 3.90 -12.72 -0.62
CA SER A 7 4.11 -12.61 -2.07
C SER A 7 4.45 -11.20 -2.54
N THR A 8 3.82 -10.16 -1.98
CA THR A 8 4.14 -8.77 -2.30
C THR A 8 5.40 -8.30 -1.62
N GLY A 9 5.66 -8.79 -0.39
CA GLY A 9 6.96 -8.58 0.23
C GLY A 9 8.08 -9.03 -0.70
N VAL A 10 7.99 -10.25 -1.23
CA VAL A 10 8.95 -10.78 -2.23
C VAL A 10 9.01 -9.92 -3.48
N PHE A 11 7.87 -9.54 -4.04
CA PHE A 11 7.81 -8.71 -5.24
C PHE A 11 8.53 -7.37 -5.08
N TYR A 12 8.45 -6.77 -3.89
CA TYR A 12 9.13 -5.53 -3.53
C TYR A 12 10.49 -5.74 -2.85
N GLY A 13 11.06 -6.94 -2.96
CA GLY A 13 12.45 -7.23 -2.58
C GLY A 13 12.67 -7.67 -1.13
N LEU A 14 11.61 -7.98 -0.37
CA LEU A 14 11.72 -8.54 0.97
C LEU A 14 11.87 -10.05 0.92
N ARG A 15 12.86 -10.59 1.62
CA ARG A 15 12.98 -12.02 1.87
C ARG A 15 12.01 -12.43 2.98
N ILE A 16 11.27 -13.48 2.70
CA ILE A 16 10.32 -14.06 3.64
C ILE A 16 11.02 -15.12 4.46
N GLY A 17 10.80 -15.05 5.77
CA GLY A 17 11.39 -16.00 6.69
C GLY A 17 10.76 -17.39 6.56
N PRO A 18 11.50 -18.47 6.82
CA PRO A 18 11.00 -19.84 6.66
C PRO A 18 9.86 -20.20 7.62
N LEU A 19 9.62 -19.41 8.67
CA LEU A 19 8.55 -19.62 9.63
C LEU A 19 7.27 -18.84 9.27
N VAL A 20 7.18 -18.24 8.08
CA VAL A 20 6.02 -17.47 7.62
C VAL A 20 4.66 -18.16 7.76
N HIS A 21 4.64 -19.50 7.69
CA HIS A 21 3.41 -20.30 7.82
C HIS A 21 3.05 -20.65 9.27
N LEU A 22 3.89 -20.28 10.22
CA LEU A 22 3.74 -20.59 11.64
C LEU A 22 3.35 -19.30 12.37
N ARG A 23 2.44 -19.37 13.34
CA ARG A 23 2.07 -18.24 14.21
C ARG A 23 3.16 -17.96 15.27
N ARG A 24 4.37 -17.65 14.83
CA ARG A 24 5.51 -17.32 15.69
C ARG A 24 6.40 -16.29 14.99
N PRO A 25 7.03 -15.37 15.73
CA PRO A 25 7.92 -14.37 15.15
C PRO A 25 9.06 -15.03 14.39
N ASP A 26 9.34 -14.56 13.18
CA ASP A 26 10.49 -14.98 12.41
C ASP A 26 11.50 -13.83 12.27
N PRO A 27 12.64 -13.89 12.95
CA PRO A 27 13.66 -12.84 12.84
C PRO A 27 14.29 -12.77 11.43
N ARG A 28 14.09 -13.78 10.58
CA ARG A 28 14.57 -13.79 9.19
C ARG A 28 13.53 -13.29 8.20
N ASP A 29 12.36 -12.88 8.67
CA ASP A 29 11.33 -12.28 7.83
C ASP A 29 11.56 -10.77 7.72
N GLU A 30 12.00 -10.33 6.55
CA GLU A 30 12.37 -8.93 6.31
C GLU A 30 11.15 -8.00 6.24
N ARG A 31 9.92 -8.55 6.28
CA ARG A 31 8.72 -7.75 6.55
C ARG A 31 8.72 -7.17 7.95
N HIS A 32 9.51 -7.74 8.86
CA HIS A 32 9.65 -7.28 10.23
C HIS A 32 10.78 -6.26 10.40
N ASP A 33 11.70 -6.19 9.45
CA ASP A 33 12.75 -5.18 9.41
C ASP A 33 12.15 -3.81 9.01
N PHE A 34 12.32 -2.81 9.87
CA PHE A 34 11.70 -1.50 9.68
C PHE A 34 12.22 -0.78 8.43
N GLY A 35 13.52 -0.83 8.14
CA GLY A 35 14.12 -0.14 7.00
C GLY A 35 13.73 -0.79 5.69
N MET A 36 13.87 -2.11 5.60
CA MET A 36 13.55 -2.89 4.41
C MET A 36 12.05 -2.84 4.10
N SER A 37 11.20 -3.06 5.09
CA SER A 37 9.74 -3.01 4.88
C SER A 37 9.25 -1.61 4.51
N THR A 38 9.88 -0.55 5.01
CA THR A 38 9.53 0.83 4.64
C THR A 38 9.95 1.14 3.20
N LEU A 39 11.14 0.70 2.76
CA LEU A 39 11.57 0.88 1.37
C LEU A 39 10.66 0.10 0.39
N ALA A 40 10.31 -1.14 0.74
CA ALA A 40 9.37 -1.94 -0.03
C ALA A 40 7.99 -1.28 -0.09
N ALA A 41 7.50 -0.71 1.01
CA ALA A 41 6.25 0.03 1.07
C ALA A 41 6.29 1.27 0.18
N ALA A 42 7.34 2.09 0.27
CA ALA A 42 7.47 3.29 -0.55
C ALA A 42 7.45 2.97 -2.06
N ARG A 43 8.14 1.89 -2.49
CA ARG A 43 8.10 1.43 -3.88
C ARG A 43 6.70 0.96 -4.29
N TYR A 44 6.05 0.17 -3.45
CA TYR A 44 4.67 -0.27 -3.69
C TYR A 44 3.69 0.90 -3.81
N LEU A 45 3.82 1.90 -2.94
CA LEU A 45 3.00 3.11 -2.97
C LEU A 45 3.21 3.95 -4.22
N ARG A 46 4.47 4.14 -4.62
CA ARG A 46 4.83 4.86 -5.84
C ARG A 46 4.30 4.15 -7.08
N ASP A 47 4.46 2.84 -7.17
CA ASP A 47 3.93 2.08 -8.30
C ASP A 47 2.41 2.23 -8.41
N ILE A 48 1.67 2.13 -7.29
CA ILE A 48 0.22 2.35 -7.25
C ILE A 48 -0.15 3.76 -7.71
N TYR A 49 0.63 4.77 -7.30
CA TYR A 49 0.40 6.17 -7.64
C TYR A 49 0.68 6.45 -9.12
N ASP A 50 1.80 5.95 -9.64
CA ASP A 50 2.28 6.24 -11.00
C ASP A 50 1.54 5.43 -12.08
N THR A 51 1.05 4.23 -11.75
CA THR A 51 0.47 3.32 -12.74
C THR A 51 -1.06 3.25 -12.74
N GLU A 52 -1.75 3.58 -11.63
CA GLU A 52 -3.18 3.25 -11.44
C GLU A 52 -4.06 4.44 -11.01
N ALA A 53 -3.57 5.68 -11.14
CA ALA A 53 -4.24 6.90 -10.66
C ALA A 53 -5.64 7.15 -11.24
N GLN A 54 -5.99 6.55 -12.39
CA GLN A 54 -7.29 6.78 -13.05
C GLN A 54 -8.30 5.64 -12.87
N ALA A 55 -7.86 4.44 -12.48
CA ALA A 55 -8.75 3.32 -12.26
C ALA A 55 -8.17 2.38 -11.20
N SER A 56 -8.22 2.86 -9.96
CA SER A 56 -8.38 2.01 -8.78
C SER A 56 -7.13 1.40 -8.14
N GLY A 57 -5.97 2.06 -8.16
CA GLY A 57 -4.82 1.64 -7.33
C GLY A 57 -5.20 1.40 -5.85
N LEU A 58 -6.13 2.19 -5.33
CA LEU A 58 -6.72 1.99 -4.00
C LEU A 58 -7.66 0.77 -3.89
N LEU A 59 -8.36 0.38 -4.97
CA LEU A 59 -9.12 -0.89 -4.97
C LEU A 59 -8.19 -2.10 -5.05
N VAL A 60 -7.01 -1.98 -5.66
CA VAL A 60 -5.98 -3.02 -5.63
C VAL A 60 -5.47 -3.19 -4.20
N ALA A 61 -5.12 -2.09 -3.52
CA ALA A 61 -4.76 -2.12 -2.10
C ALA A 61 -5.88 -2.67 -1.21
N ALA A 62 -7.14 -2.31 -1.48
CA ALA A 62 -8.29 -2.87 -0.75
C ALA A 62 -8.49 -4.37 -1.04
N SER A 63 -8.35 -4.79 -2.29
CA SER A 63 -8.43 -6.20 -2.72
C SER A 63 -7.35 -7.04 -2.08
N TYR A 64 -6.18 -6.44 -1.88
CA TYR A 64 -5.05 -7.06 -1.23
C TYR A 64 -5.33 -7.36 0.25
N ASN A 65 -5.83 -6.38 1.01
CA ASN A 65 -6.13 -6.57 2.43
C ASN A 65 -7.41 -7.41 2.66
N TRP A 66 -8.50 -7.11 1.94
CA TRP A 66 -9.80 -7.75 2.20
C TRP A 66 -10.04 -9.05 1.43
N GLY A 67 -9.31 -9.25 0.34
CA GLY A 67 -9.47 -10.35 -0.60
C GLY A 67 -10.13 -9.91 -1.92
N GLN A 68 -9.44 -10.19 -3.02
CA GLN A 68 -9.81 -9.78 -4.38
C GLN A 68 -11.24 -10.18 -4.77
N ARG A 69 -11.68 -11.39 -4.42
CA ARG A 69 -13.02 -11.88 -4.78
C ARG A 69 -14.13 -11.00 -4.20
N ARG A 70 -14.00 -10.60 -2.93
CA ARG A 70 -14.99 -9.77 -2.22
C ARG A 70 -15.08 -8.38 -2.81
N VAL A 71 -13.93 -7.79 -3.12
CA VAL A 71 -13.86 -6.46 -3.75
C VAL A 71 -14.44 -6.51 -5.16
N ILE A 72 -14.08 -7.51 -5.98
CA ILE A 72 -14.63 -7.68 -7.33
C ILE A 72 -16.15 -7.88 -7.30
N GLU A 73 -16.69 -8.66 -6.36
CA GLU A 73 -18.15 -8.86 -6.22
C GLU A 73 -18.91 -7.57 -5.97
N LEU A 74 -18.30 -6.61 -5.26
CA LEU A 74 -18.88 -5.30 -5.02
C LEU A 74 -18.66 -4.34 -6.21
N ILE A 75 -17.48 -4.34 -6.81
CA ILE A 75 -17.18 -3.54 -8.01
C ILE A 75 -18.12 -3.92 -9.17
N ARG A 76 -18.43 -5.21 -9.34
CA ARG A 76 -19.36 -5.70 -10.38
C ARG A 76 -20.79 -5.18 -10.21
N LYS A 77 -21.16 -4.72 -9.02
CA LYS A 77 -22.47 -4.11 -8.74
C LYS A 77 -22.49 -2.60 -8.97
N MET A 78 -21.32 -2.00 -9.23
CA MET A 78 -21.18 -0.58 -9.52
C MET A 78 -21.28 -0.33 -11.04
N PRO A 79 -21.68 0.89 -11.46
CA PRO A 79 -21.75 1.25 -12.87
C PRO A 79 -20.44 0.95 -13.62
N GLU A 80 -20.54 0.54 -14.87
CA GLU A 80 -19.39 0.26 -15.75
C GLU A 80 -18.75 1.55 -16.27
N ASN A 81 -18.25 2.36 -15.34
CA ASN A 81 -17.62 3.64 -15.60
C ASN A 81 -16.38 3.79 -14.71
N PRO A 82 -15.19 4.06 -15.25
CA PRO A 82 -13.96 4.27 -14.46
C PRO A 82 -14.11 5.35 -13.37
N ARG A 83 -14.88 6.41 -13.61
CA ARG A 83 -15.14 7.47 -12.62
C ARG A 83 -15.94 6.97 -11.41
N GLU A 84 -16.76 5.94 -11.62
CA GLU A 84 -17.55 5.33 -10.56
C GLU A 84 -16.84 4.12 -9.95
N ARG A 85 -16.01 3.40 -10.70
CA ARG A 85 -15.21 2.27 -10.19
C ARG A 85 -13.91 2.77 -9.57
N ASN A 86 -13.99 3.35 -8.38
CA ASN A 86 -12.82 3.69 -7.55
C ASN A 86 -13.08 3.37 -6.06
N PHE A 87 -12.03 3.38 -5.24
CA PHE A 87 -12.13 3.01 -3.82
C PHE A 87 -13.07 3.91 -3.02
N TRP A 88 -13.08 5.21 -3.28
CA TRP A 88 -13.93 6.15 -2.56
C TRP A 88 -15.42 5.93 -2.87
N ARG A 89 -15.74 5.59 -4.12
CA ARG A 89 -17.09 5.20 -4.53
C ARG A 89 -17.50 3.85 -3.97
N LEU A 90 -16.59 2.87 -3.95
CA LEU A 90 -16.82 1.59 -3.28
C LEU A 90 -17.15 1.81 -1.79
N LEU A 91 -16.36 2.66 -1.12
CA LEU A 91 -16.56 3.03 0.28
C LEU A 91 -17.88 3.75 0.51
N ALA A 92 -18.24 4.72 -0.34
CA ALA A 92 -19.52 5.42 -0.24
C ALA A 92 -20.72 4.48 -0.40
N ASN A 93 -20.64 3.52 -1.34
CA ASN A 93 -21.74 2.63 -1.68
C ASN A 93 -21.85 1.42 -0.75
N TYR A 94 -20.76 0.97 -0.15
CA TYR A 94 -20.68 -0.29 0.61
C TYR A 94 -19.93 -0.16 1.94
N LYS A 95 -19.95 1.01 2.57
CA LYS A 95 -19.26 1.28 3.84
C LYS A 95 -19.45 0.18 4.88
N ASP A 96 -20.69 -0.28 5.07
CA ASP A 96 -21.03 -1.28 6.09
C ASP A 96 -20.52 -2.69 5.75
N LYS A 97 -20.12 -2.93 4.50
CA LYS A 97 -19.56 -4.20 4.05
C LYS A 97 -18.04 -4.22 4.13
N ILE A 98 -17.40 -3.06 4.05
CA ILE A 98 -15.94 -2.95 4.04
C ILE A 98 -15.43 -3.07 5.49
N PRO A 99 -14.55 -4.04 5.80
CA PRO A 99 -13.95 -4.15 7.12
C PRO A 99 -13.18 -2.88 7.46
N ARG A 100 -13.23 -2.50 8.74
CA ARG A 100 -12.50 -1.35 9.24
C ARG A 100 -11.00 -1.46 8.97
N GLU A 101 -10.45 -2.67 9.13
CA GLU A 101 -9.04 -2.97 8.82
C GLU A 101 -8.67 -2.64 7.37
N THR A 102 -9.53 -2.93 6.40
CA THR A 102 -9.30 -2.62 4.99
C THR A 102 -9.33 -1.13 4.71
N TYR A 103 -10.29 -0.42 5.31
CA TYR A 103 -10.33 1.03 5.25
C TYR A 103 -9.05 1.63 5.84
N ASP A 104 -8.65 1.21 7.04
CA ASP A 104 -7.47 1.73 7.72
C ASP A 104 -6.19 1.38 6.92
N TYR A 105 -6.10 0.18 6.32
CA TYR A 105 -4.97 -0.20 5.45
C TYR A 105 -4.80 0.75 4.26
N VAL A 106 -5.88 1.01 3.53
CA VAL A 106 -5.86 1.93 2.38
C VAL A 106 -5.61 3.38 2.84
N TYR A 107 -6.19 3.79 3.96
CA TYR A 107 -6.03 5.13 4.50
C TYR A 107 -4.59 5.42 4.97
N HIS A 108 -3.95 4.48 5.65
CA HIS A 108 -2.56 4.63 6.09
C HIS A 108 -1.59 4.73 4.90
N ILE A 109 -1.83 3.94 3.85
CA ILE A 109 -1.09 3.98 2.60
C ILE A 109 -1.13 5.39 1.99
N ILE A 110 -2.34 5.95 1.83
CA ILE A 110 -2.53 7.28 1.25
C ILE A 110 -1.91 8.35 2.15
N SER A 111 -2.13 8.25 3.47
CA SER A 111 -1.59 9.20 4.45
C SER A 111 -0.06 9.22 4.39
N ALA A 112 0.59 8.06 4.32
CA ALA A 112 2.04 7.98 4.20
C ALA A 112 2.56 8.58 2.90
N ALA A 113 1.86 8.38 1.78
CA ALA A 113 2.23 9.00 0.49
C ALA A 113 2.13 10.54 0.56
N VAL A 114 1.02 11.07 1.07
CA VAL A 114 0.79 12.52 1.21
C VAL A 114 1.79 13.16 2.18
N ILE A 115 2.05 12.50 3.32
CA ILE A 115 3.05 12.97 4.28
C ILE A 115 4.44 12.91 3.66
N GLY A 116 4.77 11.84 2.94
CA GLY A 116 6.07 11.68 2.28
C GLY A 116 6.37 12.76 1.25
N GLU A 117 5.37 13.26 0.53
CA GLU A 117 5.57 14.31 -0.47
C GLU A 117 6.03 15.64 0.15
N ASN A 118 5.55 15.97 1.36
CA ASN A 118 5.99 17.15 2.10
C ASN A 118 5.94 16.94 3.63
N PRO A 119 6.93 16.24 4.22
CA PRO A 119 6.87 15.84 5.62
C PRO A 119 6.84 17.03 6.58
N ARG A 120 7.55 18.10 6.22
CA ARG A 120 7.65 19.33 7.00
C ARG A 120 6.30 20.06 7.13
N LEU A 121 5.44 20.00 6.10
CA LEU A 121 4.07 20.52 6.17
C LEU A 121 3.23 19.84 7.26
N PHE A 122 3.54 18.57 7.56
CA PHE A 122 2.86 17.77 8.58
C PHE A 122 3.60 17.73 9.92
N GLY A 123 4.62 18.58 10.12
CA GLY A 123 5.36 18.69 11.38
C GLY A 123 6.45 17.64 11.59
N PHE A 124 6.84 16.91 10.54
CA PHE A 124 7.97 15.98 10.62
C PHE A 124 9.27 16.65 10.21
N ASP A 125 10.35 16.36 10.94
CA ASP A 125 11.69 16.89 10.66
C ASP A 125 12.53 15.91 9.85
N PHE A 126 12.09 15.63 8.62
CA PHE A 126 12.88 14.93 7.60
C PHE A 126 12.55 15.48 6.21
N ASP A 127 13.51 15.37 5.29
CA ASP A 127 13.34 15.80 3.91
C ASP A 127 12.49 14.81 3.12
N ASN A 128 11.89 15.26 2.02
CA ASN A 128 11.03 14.44 1.17
C ASN A 128 11.76 13.12 0.79
N PRO A 129 11.35 11.95 1.31
CA PRO A 129 11.98 10.67 1.02
C PRO A 129 11.75 10.19 -0.42
N LEU A 130 10.87 10.85 -1.16
CA LEU A 130 10.56 10.61 -2.57
C LEU A 130 11.38 11.50 -3.51
N ALA A 131 12.17 12.45 -2.98
CA ALA A 131 13.06 13.24 -3.81
C ALA A 131 14.08 12.34 -4.53
N PRO A 132 14.40 12.61 -5.82
CA PRO A 132 15.43 11.86 -6.52
C PRO A 132 16.73 11.89 -5.72
N ILE A 133 17.33 10.72 -5.49
CA ILE A 133 18.68 10.66 -4.94
C ILE A 133 19.58 11.21 -6.05
N GLU A 134 20.18 12.38 -5.85
CA GLU A 134 21.25 12.83 -6.72
C GLU A 134 22.36 11.79 -6.68
N GLU A 135 22.51 10.99 -7.74
CA GLU A 135 23.71 10.22 -7.95
C GLU A 135 24.85 11.23 -8.04
N LYS A 136 25.71 11.25 -7.01
CA LYS A 136 26.98 11.95 -7.08
C LYS A 136 27.69 11.44 -8.32
N SER A 137 27.66 12.25 -9.38
CA SER A 137 28.48 12.07 -10.56
C SER A 137 29.92 12.13 -10.06
N GLY A 138 30.57 10.96 -10.00
CA GLY A 138 31.97 10.86 -9.62
C GLY A 138 32.81 11.68 -10.58
N GLY A 139 33.49 12.68 -10.05
CA GLY A 139 34.64 13.33 -10.68
C GLY A 139 35.93 12.65 -10.29
#